data_AF-X1L9P4-F1
#
_entry.id   AF-X1L9P4-F1
#
_cell.length_a   1.000
_cell.length_b   1.000
_cell.length_c   1.000
_cell.angle_alpha   90.00
_cell.angle_beta   90.00
_cell.angle_gamma   90.00
#
_symmetry.space_group_name_H-M   'P 1'
#
loop_
_entity.id
_entity.type
_entity.pdbx_description
1 polymer ?
#
loop_
_entity_poly.entity_id
_entity_poly.type
_entity_poly.pdbx_seq_one_letter_code
_entity_poly.pdbx_strand_id
1 'polypeptide(L)'
;SCSTDEAHRNIKGVSTSDDTVELIKSLTLRFGKTPIVVKDSPGFASSRLGLALFLEASKMLEEGVASVKDIDMGAKLFYGHRMGPFETGDLVGLDARLNNLNAMYQATGDPKWRAPLLLKQLVISGYLGKKPGSKGGYYTYFGLEE
;
A
#
# COMPACT_ATOMS: atom_id res chain seq x y z
N SER A 1 13.20 -4.13 -23.01
CA SER A 1 11.90 -4.85 -23.05
C SER A 1 11.60 -5.36 -21.65
N CYS A 2 10.93 -4.55 -20.83
CA CYS A 2 10.49 -5.00 -19.51
C CYS A 2 9.17 -5.73 -19.71
N SER A 3 9.15 -7.06 -19.61
CA SER A 3 7.89 -7.81 -19.57
C SER A 3 7.15 -7.37 -18.32
N THR A 4 5.95 -6.82 -18.50
CA THR A 4 4.99 -6.65 -17.41
C THR A 4 4.41 -8.04 -17.10
N ASP A 5 5.19 -8.88 -16.42
CA ASP A 5 4.68 -10.11 -15.84
C ASP A 5 3.79 -9.72 -14.66
N GLU A 6 2.46 -9.78 -14.86
CA GLU A 6 1.49 -9.54 -13.81
C GLU A 6 1.56 -10.66 -12.78
N ALA A 7 2.04 -10.35 -11.57
CA ALA A 7 2.06 -11.32 -10.47
C ALA A 7 0.65 -11.56 -9.90
N HIS A 8 0.32 -12.81 -9.59
CA HIS A 8 -0.92 -13.20 -8.91
C HIS A 8 -0.61 -13.82 -7.55
N ARG A 9 -1.42 -13.51 -6.55
CA ARG A 9 -1.15 -13.83 -5.14
C ARG A 9 -1.99 -15.03 -4.70
N ASN A 10 -1.33 -16.03 -4.09
CA ASN A 10 -1.97 -17.23 -3.56
C ASN A 10 -1.82 -17.26 -2.03
N ILE A 11 -2.94 -17.28 -1.30
CA ILE A 11 -2.98 -17.24 0.17
C ILE A 11 -3.08 -18.67 0.70
N LYS A 12 -2.12 -19.09 1.54
CA LYS A 12 -2.18 -20.38 2.24
C LYS A 12 -2.64 -20.17 3.68
N GLY A 13 -3.86 -20.62 3.99
CA GLY A 13 -4.41 -20.68 5.35
C GLY A 13 -3.99 -21.96 6.08
N VAL A 14 -4.25 -22.03 7.39
CA VAL A 14 -3.88 -23.17 8.26
C VAL A 14 -4.49 -24.49 7.79
N SER A 15 -5.63 -24.44 7.11
CA SER A 15 -6.37 -25.61 6.60
C SER A 15 -6.18 -25.85 5.10
N THR A 16 -5.36 -25.06 4.40
CA THR A 16 -5.14 -25.21 2.94
C THR A 16 -4.12 -26.32 2.68
N SER A 17 -4.53 -27.40 1.99
CA SER A 17 -3.65 -28.51 1.64
C SER A 17 -2.56 -28.09 0.64
N ASP A 18 -1.41 -28.76 0.69
CA ASP A 18 -0.32 -28.52 -0.25
C ASP A 18 -0.73 -28.79 -1.70
N ASP A 19 -1.59 -29.78 -1.93
CA ASP A 19 -2.16 -30.09 -3.24
C ASP A 19 -2.99 -28.93 -3.82
N THR A 20 -3.75 -28.23 -2.96
CA THR A 20 -4.53 -27.06 -3.37
C THR A 20 -3.61 -25.90 -3.75
N VAL A 21 -2.52 -25.70 -3.01
CA VAL A 21 -1.52 -24.67 -3.31
C VAL A 21 -0.83 -24.95 -4.64
N GLU A 22 -0.48 -26.21 -4.90
CA GLU A 22 0.20 -26.62 -6.14
C GLU A 22 -0.72 -26.51 -7.36
N LEU A 23 -2.00 -26.86 -7.20
CA LEU A 23 -3.02 -26.66 -8.24
C LEU A 23 -3.14 -25.17 -8.60
N ILE A 24 -3.28 -24.29 -7.62
CA ILE A 24 -3.43 -22.84 -7.86
C ILE A 24 -2.15 -22.24 -8.47
N LYS A 25 -0.95 -22.68 -8.06
CA LYS A 25 0.30 -22.27 -8.72
C LYS A 25 0.31 -22.67 -10.20
N SER A 26 -0.05 -23.92 -10.50
CA SER A 26 -0.06 -24.43 -11.88
C SER A 26 -1.06 -23.67 -12.76
N LEU A 27 -2.23 -23.33 -12.23
CA LEU A 27 -3.22 -22.50 -12.90
C LEU A 27 -2.70 -21.07 -13.14
N THR A 28 -2.05 -20.48 -12.15
CA THR A 28 -1.49 -19.12 -12.25
C THR A 28 -0.44 -19.02 -13.37
N LEU A 29 0.46 -20.00 -13.45
CA LEU A 29 1.46 -20.09 -14.51
C LEU A 29 0.83 -20.26 -15.90
N ARG A 30 -0.26 -21.05 -16.01
CA ARG A 30 -1.02 -21.20 -17.26
C ARG A 30 -1.64 -19.89 -17.75
N PHE A 31 -1.97 -18.98 -16.84
CA PHE A 31 -2.43 -17.63 -17.18
C PHE A 31 -1.31 -16.63 -17.49
N GLY A 32 -0.05 -17.09 -17.57
CA GLY A 32 1.11 -16.22 -17.81
C GLY A 32 1.43 -15.29 -16.63
N LYS A 33 0.92 -15.60 -15.44
CA LYS A 33 1.14 -14.81 -14.22
C LYS A 33 2.17 -15.50 -13.34
N THR A 34 2.94 -14.70 -12.59
CA THR A 34 3.90 -15.25 -11.61
C THR A 34 3.18 -15.53 -10.29
N PRO A 35 3.11 -16.78 -9.82
CA PRO A 35 2.50 -17.09 -8.52
C PRO A 35 3.41 -16.65 -7.37
N ILE A 36 2.86 -15.88 -6.43
CA ILE A 36 3.53 -15.56 -5.16
C ILE A 36 2.74 -16.23 -4.04
N VAL A 37 3.34 -17.25 -3.41
CA VAL A 37 2.74 -17.94 -2.26
C VAL A 37 3.02 -17.14 -1.00
N VAL A 38 1.96 -16.74 -0.32
CA VAL A 38 2.02 -15.93 0.90
C VAL A 38 1.35 -16.72 2.02
N LYS A 39 2.05 -16.87 3.16
CA LYS A 39 1.42 -17.36 4.39
C LYS A 39 0.36 -16.37 4.83
N ASP A 40 -0.80 -16.87 5.25
CA ASP A 40 -1.83 -16.01 5.82
C ASP A 40 -1.27 -15.21 7.02
N SER A 41 -1.34 -13.89 6.92
CA SER A 41 -0.73 -12.96 7.86
C SER A 41 -1.45 -11.61 7.74
N PRO A 42 -1.65 -10.86 8.84
CA PRO A 42 -2.25 -9.54 8.76
C PRO A 42 -1.60 -8.67 7.67
N GLY A 43 -2.43 -8.18 6.75
CA GLY A 43 -2.02 -7.36 5.61
C GLY A 43 -1.41 -8.09 4.41
N PHE A 44 -1.14 -9.40 4.49
CA PHE A 44 -0.43 -10.20 3.46
C PHE A 44 0.95 -9.60 3.06
N ALA A 45 1.87 -10.41 2.50
CA ALA A 45 3.26 -9.97 2.27
C ALA A 45 3.38 -8.66 1.45
N SER A 46 2.63 -8.54 0.36
CA SER A 46 2.77 -7.41 -0.58
C SER A 46 1.93 -6.20 -0.21
N SER A 47 0.75 -6.35 0.42
CA SER A 47 0.03 -5.18 0.94
C SER A 47 0.70 -4.64 2.21
N ARG A 48 1.35 -5.48 3.01
CA ARG A 48 2.19 -5.05 4.14
C ARG A 48 3.42 -4.24 3.69
N LEU A 49 4.11 -4.64 2.62
CA LEU A 49 5.23 -3.86 2.07
C LEU A 49 4.79 -2.48 1.60
N GLY A 50 3.72 -2.41 0.78
CA GLY A 50 3.18 -1.13 0.32
C GLY A 50 2.62 -0.26 1.44
N LEU A 51 2.11 -0.87 2.51
CA LEU A 51 1.65 -0.15 3.71
C LEU A 51 2.81 0.38 4.55
N ALA A 52 3.88 -0.40 4.72
CA ALA A 52 5.07 0.01 5.46
C ALA A 52 5.78 1.18 4.77
N LEU A 53 5.92 1.13 3.45
CA LEU A 53 6.48 2.25 2.68
C LEU A 53 5.66 3.53 2.84
N PHE A 54 4.33 3.43 2.70
CA PHE A 54 3.42 4.56 2.87
C PHE A 54 3.48 5.14 4.30
N LEU A 55 3.55 4.27 5.30
CA LEU A 55 3.65 4.64 6.71
C LEU A 55 4.95 5.39 6.98
N GLU A 56 6.08 4.90 6.47
CA GLU A 56 7.37 5.57 6.63
C GLU A 56 7.41 6.92 5.92
N ALA A 57 6.93 6.98 4.68
CA ALA A 57 6.79 8.24 3.93
C ALA A 57 5.95 9.28 4.70
N SER A 58 4.84 8.84 5.30
CA SER A 58 3.98 9.71 6.10
C SER A 58 4.67 10.23 7.37
N LYS A 59 5.51 9.41 8.03
CA LYS A 59 6.31 9.87 9.18
C LYS A 59 7.38 10.86 8.78
N MET A 60 8.11 10.59 7.70
CA MET A 60 9.09 11.53 7.13
C MET A 60 8.45 12.90 6.85
N LEU A 61 7.22 12.91 6.34
CA LEU A 61 6.47 14.14 6.12
C LEU A 61 6.10 14.85 7.43
N GLU A 62 5.58 14.13 8.44
CA GLU A 62 5.25 14.70 9.76
C GLU A 62 6.48 15.24 10.51
N GLU A 63 7.62 14.58 10.35
CA GLU A 63 8.91 14.99 10.91
C GLU A 63 9.58 16.12 10.12
N GLY A 64 9.02 16.52 8.97
CA GLY A 64 9.55 17.59 8.13
C GLY A 64 10.83 17.23 7.37
N VAL A 65 11.10 15.93 7.17
CA VAL A 65 12.28 15.44 6.45
C VAL A 65 12.27 15.89 4.99
N ALA A 66 11.11 15.80 4.33
CA ALA A 66 10.95 16.19 2.94
C ALA A 66 9.47 16.45 2.60
N SER A 67 9.23 17.15 1.49
CA SER A 67 7.88 17.42 0.99
C SER A 67 7.24 16.15 0.39
N VAL A 68 5.91 16.14 0.26
CA VAL A 68 5.17 15.07 -0.46
C VAL A 68 5.76 14.82 -1.85
N LYS A 69 6.02 15.90 -2.61
CA LYS A 69 6.56 15.81 -3.97
C LYS A 69 7.96 15.21 -4.00
N ASP A 70 8.83 15.60 -3.07
CA ASP A 70 10.21 15.13 -3.03
C ASP A 70 10.32 13.67 -2.57
N ILE A 71 9.48 13.26 -1.61
CA ILE A 71 9.42 11.86 -1.15
C ILE A 71 8.96 10.96 -2.31
N ASP A 72 7.90 11.36 -3.03
CA ASP A 72 7.41 10.61 -4.18
C ASP A 72 8.41 10.60 -5.34
N MET A 73 9.12 11.70 -5.57
CA MET A 73 10.19 11.78 -6.56
C MET A 73 11.35 10.84 -6.19
N GLY A 74 11.76 10.81 -4.92
CA GLY A 74 12.81 9.91 -4.43
C GLY A 74 12.43 8.44 -4.62
N ALA A 75 11.18 8.08 -4.33
CA ALA A 75 10.65 6.73 -4.58
C ALA A 75 10.78 6.33 -6.06
N LYS A 76 10.50 7.25 -6.99
CA LYS A 76 10.58 7.00 -8.44
C LYS A 76 12.02 6.94 -8.94
N LEU A 77 12.84 7.92 -8.61
CA LEU A 77 14.18 8.08 -9.16
C LEU A 77 15.17 7.07 -8.59
N PHE A 78 15.15 6.84 -7.27
CA PHE A 78 16.17 6.02 -6.62
C PHE A 78 15.79 4.54 -6.54
N TYR A 79 14.50 4.25 -6.38
CA TYR A 79 14.01 2.88 -6.20
C TYR A 79 13.26 2.34 -7.43
N GLY A 80 13.14 3.15 -8.49
CA GLY A 80 12.49 2.74 -9.74
C GLY A 80 10.99 2.48 -9.61
N HIS A 81 10.33 3.03 -8.58
CA HIS A 81 8.89 2.86 -8.44
C HIS A 81 8.16 3.61 -9.56
N ARG A 82 7.11 2.99 -10.12
CA ARG A 82 6.24 3.65 -11.11
C ARG A 82 5.54 4.88 -10.53
N MET A 83 5.19 4.81 -9.25
CA MET A 83 4.38 5.80 -8.55
C MET A 83 4.92 5.95 -7.13
N GLY A 84 4.93 7.18 -6.61
CA GLY A 84 5.39 7.42 -5.25
C GLY A 84 4.40 6.93 -4.18
N PRO A 85 4.82 6.82 -2.91
CA PRO A 85 3.94 6.38 -1.83
C PRO A 85 2.68 7.25 -1.67
N PHE A 86 2.77 8.57 -1.82
CA PHE A 86 1.61 9.46 -1.66
C PHE A 86 0.67 9.43 -2.85
N GLU A 87 1.19 9.44 -4.08
CA GLU A 87 0.39 9.21 -5.29
C GLU A 87 -0.34 7.86 -5.23
N THR A 88 0.36 6.81 -4.78
CA THR A 88 -0.25 5.48 -4.61
C THR A 88 -1.28 5.51 -3.47
N GLY A 89 -1.03 6.27 -2.41
CA GLY A 89 -1.98 6.50 -1.33
C GLY A 89 -3.28 7.14 -1.83
N ASP A 90 -3.15 8.21 -2.60
CA ASP A 90 -4.27 8.95 -3.19
C ASP A 90 -5.05 8.11 -4.20
N LEU A 91 -4.37 7.24 -4.95
CA LEU A 91 -5.03 6.31 -5.87
C LEU A 91 -5.79 5.18 -5.14
N VAL A 92 -5.18 4.61 -4.10
CA VAL A 92 -5.77 3.50 -3.32
C VAL A 92 -6.91 3.99 -2.42
N GLY A 93 -6.79 5.20 -1.88
CA GLY A 93 -7.72 5.80 -0.95
C GLY A 93 -7.15 5.89 0.48
N LEU A 94 -7.23 7.09 1.07
CA LEU A 94 -6.61 7.37 2.37
C LEU A 94 -7.34 6.70 3.53
N ASP A 95 -8.65 6.52 3.42
CA ASP A 95 -9.44 5.74 4.38
C ASP A 95 -9.09 4.25 4.35
N ALA A 96 -8.86 3.68 3.16
CA ALA A 96 -8.39 2.31 3.04
C ALA A 96 -7.00 2.14 3.68
N ARG A 97 -6.09 3.10 3.48
CA ARG A 97 -4.77 3.12 4.14
C ARG A 97 -4.91 3.18 5.66
N LEU A 98 -5.75 4.08 6.17
CA LEU A 98 -6.01 4.23 7.60
C LEU A 98 -6.59 2.95 8.21
N ASN A 99 -7.58 2.34 7.55
CA ASN A 99 -8.19 1.08 7.99
C ASN A 99 -7.17 -0.06 8.02
N ASN A 100 -6.31 -0.16 7.01
CA ASN A 100 -5.26 -1.18 6.97
C ASN A 100 -4.24 -0.99 8.11
N LEU A 101 -3.83 0.24 8.42
CA LEU A 101 -2.94 0.53 9.55
C LEU A 101 -3.58 0.16 10.89
N ASN A 102 -4.85 0.53 11.08
CA ASN A 102 -5.58 0.19 12.29
C ASN A 102 -5.75 -1.33 12.46
N ALA A 103 -6.08 -2.05 11.37
CA ALA A 103 -6.17 -3.50 11.38
C ALA A 103 -4.81 -4.15 11.72
N MET A 104 -3.71 -3.66 11.15
CA MET A 104 -2.36 -4.12 11.48
C MET A 104 -2.02 -3.87 12.96
N TYR A 105 -2.35 -2.68 13.47
CA TYR A 105 -2.11 -2.35 14.88
C TYR A 105 -2.93 -3.25 15.81
N GLN A 106 -4.21 -3.46 15.52
CA GLN A 106 -5.08 -4.34 16.30
C GLN A 106 -4.61 -5.80 16.27
N ALA A 107 -4.20 -6.30 15.11
CA ALA A 107 -3.79 -7.69 14.96
C ALA A 107 -2.41 -8.00 15.59
N THR A 108 -1.52 -7.01 15.67
CA THR A 108 -0.14 -7.23 16.12
C THR A 108 0.17 -6.62 17.49
N GLY A 109 -0.60 -5.62 17.93
CA GLY A 109 -0.30 -4.80 19.11
C GLY A 109 0.94 -3.89 18.98
N ASP A 110 1.65 -3.94 17.84
CA ASP A 110 2.95 -3.28 17.66
C ASP A 110 2.78 -1.78 17.36
N PRO A 111 3.27 -0.87 18.25
CA PRO A 111 3.12 0.57 18.10
C PRO A 111 3.66 1.13 16.79
N LYS A 112 4.56 0.44 16.08
CA LYS A 112 5.07 0.93 14.80
C LYS A 112 3.98 1.13 13.77
N TRP A 113 2.88 0.35 13.83
CA TRP A 113 1.74 0.42 12.91
C TRP A 113 0.73 1.51 13.25
N ARG A 114 0.96 2.32 14.29
CA ARG A 114 0.07 3.43 14.61
C ARG A 114 -0.04 4.37 13.42
N ALA A 115 -1.28 4.66 13.03
CA ALA A 115 -1.54 5.55 11.92
C ALA A 115 -1.06 6.99 12.23
N PRO A 116 -0.39 7.65 11.26
CA PRO A 116 0.02 9.05 11.33
C PRO A 116 -1.15 9.98 11.67
N LEU A 117 -0.86 11.07 12.38
CA LEU A 117 -1.88 12.05 12.78
C LEU A 117 -2.46 12.77 11.56
N LEU A 118 -1.61 13.20 10.63
CA LEU A 118 -2.03 13.89 9.41
C LEU A 118 -2.96 13.01 8.58
N LEU A 119 -2.65 11.72 8.44
CA LEU A 119 -3.53 10.77 7.74
C LEU A 119 -4.94 10.73 8.35
N LYS A 120 -5.03 10.67 9.68
CA LYS A 120 -6.33 10.69 10.38
C LYS A 120 -7.08 12.00 10.12
N GLN A 121 -6.39 13.14 10.18
CA GLN A 121 -6.97 14.46 9.93
C GLN A 121 -7.49 14.60 8.50
N LEU A 122 -6.75 14.12 7.52
CA LEU A 122 -7.16 14.11 6.11
C LEU A 122 -8.45 13.31 5.92
N VAL A 123 -8.49 12.07 6.45
CA VAL A 123 -9.66 11.21 6.33
C VAL A 123 -10.88 11.81 7.01
N ILE A 124 -10.74 12.33 8.23
CA ILE A 124 -11.83 13.02 8.96
C ILE A 124 -12.33 14.24 8.19
N SER A 125 -11.44 14.96 7.51
CA SER A 125 -11.76 16.16 6.75
C SER A 125 -12.35 15.89 5.37
N GLY A 126 -12.43 14.62 4.95
CA GLY A 126 -12.97 14.19 3.66
C GLY A 126 -11.97 14.16 2.51
N TYR A 127 -10.66 14.25 2.79
CA TYR A 127 -9.60 13.97 1.82
C TYR A 127 -9.35 12.47 1.78
N LEU A 128 -9.91 11.80 0.78
CA LEU A 128 -9.93 10.35 0.67
C LEU A 128 -9.18 9.84 -0.57
N GLY A 129 -8.44 10.70 -1.27
CA GLY A 129 -7.77 10.40 -2.52
C GLY A 129 -8.65 10.65 -3.75
N LYS A 130 -8.47 9.88 -4.83
CA LYS A 130 -9.11 10.06 -6.15
C LYS A 130 -10.50 9.43 -6.29
N LYS A 131 -11.13 9.02 -5.19
CA LYS A 131 -12.44 8.36 -5.23
C LYS A 131 -13.61 9.36 -5.32
N PRO A 132 -14.78 8.97 -5.86
CA PRO A 132 -15.97 9.83 -5.90
C PRO A 132 -16.36 10.36 -4.52
N GLY A 133 -16.73 11.65 -4.44
CA GLY A 133 -17.11 12.32 -3.20
C GLY A 133 -15.94 12.73 -2.28
N SER A 134 -14.70 12.45 -2.69
CA SER A 134 -13.49 12.92 -2.00
C SER A 134 -13.20 14.39 -2.29
N LYS A 135 -12.61 15.11 -1.32
CA LYS A 135 -12.02 16.44 -1.52
C LYS A 135 -10.62 16.41 -2.16
N GLY A 136 -10.12 15.22 -2.50
CA GLY A 136 -8.78 14.98 -3.00
C GLY A 136 -7.91 14.20 -2.02
N GLY A 137 -6.60 14.20 -2.25
CA GLY A 137 -5.63 13.45 -1.45
C GLY A 137 -4.52 14.33 -0.88
N TYR A 138 -3.35 13.75 -0.62
CA TYR A 138 -2.15 14.49 -0.21
C TYR A 138 -1.80 15.58 -1.23
N TYR A 139 -1.83 15.26 -2.52
CA TYR A 139 -1.47 16.23 -3.57
C TYR A 139 -2.41 17.44 -3.56
N THR A 140 -3.72 17.21 -3.47
CA THR A 140 -4.72 18.26 -3.38
C THR A 140 -4.58 19.08 -2.10
N TYR A 141 -4.37 18.42 -0.95
CA TYR A 141 -4.26 19.08 0.35
C TYR A 141 -3.06 20.02 0.43
N PHE A 142 -1.93 19.65 -0.18
CA PHE A 142 -0.73 20.48 -0.22
C PHE A 142 -0.66 21.43 -1.44
N GLY A 143 -1.71 21.47 -2.27
CA GLY A 143 -1.73 22.34 -3.46
C GLY A 143 -0.67 21.99 -4.50
N LEU A 144 -0.42 20.69 -4.70
CA LEU A 144 0.63 20.15 -5.57
C LEU A 144 0.09 19.63 -6.92
N GLU A 145 -1.18 19.87 -7.22
CA GLU A 145 -1.76 19.55 -8.53
C GLU A 145 -1.25 20.59 -9.55
N GLU A 146 -0.73 20.11 -10.69
CA GLU A 146 -0.30 20.96 -11.82
C GLU A 146 -1.49 21.50 -12.62
#